data_AF-A0A017HU37-F1
#
_entry.id   AF-A0A017HU37-F1
#
_cell.length_a   1.000
_cell.length_b   1.000
_cell.length_c   1.000
_cell.angle_alpha   90.00
_cell.angle_beta   90.00
_cell.angle_gamma   90.00
#
_symmetry.space_group_name_H-M   'P 1'
#
loop_
_entity.id
_entity.type
_entity.pdbx_description
1 polymer ?
#
loop_
_entity_poly.entity_id
_entity_poly.type
_entity_poly.pdbx_seq_one_letter_code
_entity_poly.pdbx_strand_id
1 'polypeptide(L)' 'MAMGPRRGDPTEEGRIACEDGVPRSDCPYRLDTPEYRAWMEGWDEAEEVKVVGGEEEGEEP' A
#
# COMPACT_ATOMS: atom_id res chain seq x y z
N MET A 1 -16.40 9.30 20.10
CA MET A 1 -16.37 9.38 18.63
C MET A 1 -16.16 7.98 18.10
N ALA A 2 -17.12 7.48 17.32
CA ALA A 2 -17.13 6.11 16.82
C ALA A 2 -16.31 6.02 15.54
N MET A 3 -15.17 5.33 15.60
CA MET A 3 -14.57 4.64 14.47
C MET A 3 -14.21 3.24 14.98
N GLY A 4 -15.20 2.35 15.00
CA GLY A 4 -14.92 0.92 15.15
C GLY A 4 -13.95 0.50 14.04
N PRO A 5 -13.12 -0.54 14.26
CA PRO A 5 -12.13 -0.97 13.28
C PRO A 5 -12.89 -1.24 11.99
N ARG A 6 -12.65 -0.41 10.97
CA ARG A 6 -13.19 -0.70 9.65
C ARG A 6 -12.58 -2.04 9.30
N ARG A 7 -13.43 -3.03 9.06
CA ARG A 7 -13.05 -4.30 8.44
C ARG A 7 -12.60 -3.97 7.02
N GLY A 8 -11.50 -3.23 6.88
CA GLY A 8 -10.87 -2.90 5.64
C GLY A 8 -10.07 -4.13 5.25
N ASP A 9 -10.26 -4.58 4.02
CA ASP A 9 -9.46 -5.63 3.45
C ASP A 9 -7.97 -5.24 3.58
N PRO A 10 -7.11 -6.07 4.21
CA PRO A 10 -5.72 -5.69 4.45
C PRO A 10 -4.99 -5.31 3.17
N THR A 11 -5.35 -5.91 2.04
CA THR A 11 -4.87 -5.56 0.70
C THR A 11 -5.18 -4.12 0.31
N GLU A 12 -6.40 -3.64 0.55
CA GLU A 12 -6.76 -2.25 0.26
C GLU A 12 -6.04 -1.28 1.19
N GLU A 13 -5.85 -1.66 2.46
CA GLU A 13 -5.05 -0.86 3.39
C GLU A 13 -3.57 -0.78 2.97
N GLY A 14 -3.02 -1.87 2.42
CA GLY A 14 -1.67 -1.89 1.85
C GLY A 14 -1.53 -0.96 0.67
N ARG A 15 -2.51 -0.98 -0.24
CA ARG A 15 -2.56 -0.09 -1.40
C ARG A 15 -2.58 1.37 -0.95
N ILE A 16 -3.50 1.72 -0.04
CA ILE A 16 -3.65 3.08 0.48
C ILE A 16 -2.37 3.54 1.20
N ALA A 17 -1.75 2.66 2.00
CA ALA A 17 -0.49 2.96 2.67
C ALA A 17 0.64 3.27 1.67
N CYS A 18 0.76 2.52 0.59
CA CYS A 18 1.69 2.84 -0.49
C CYS A 18 1.34 4.17 -1.15
N GLU A 19 0.06 4.40 -1.46
CA GLU A 19 -0.46 5.66 -2.01
C GLU A 19 -0.07 6.88 -1.15
N ASP A 20 -0.20 6.76 0.17
CA ASP A 20 0.14 7.78 1.18
C ASP A 20 1.66 7.90 1.43
N GLY A 21 2.47 6.95 0.94
CA GLY A 21 3.93 6.93 1.11
C GLY A 21 4.41 6.31 2.42
N VAL A 22 3.54 5.54 3.08
CA VAL A 22 3.86 4.78 4.29
C VAL A 22 4.75 3.59 3.92
N PRO A 23 5.89 3.37 4.59
CA PRO A 23 6.79 2.27 4.28
C PRO A 23 6.22 0.90 4.73
N ARG A 24 6.62 -0.17 4.04
CA ARG A 24 6.19 -1.56 4.37
C ARG A 24 6.45 -1.96 5.82
N SER A 25 7.50 -1.40 6.44
CA SER A 25 7.86 -1.67 7.83
C SER A 25 6.89 -1.07 8.87
N ASP A 26 6.04 -0.13 8.48
CA ASP A 26 5.01 0.47 9.35
C ASP A 26 3.69 -0.31 9.30
N CYS A 27 3.69 -1.51 8.68
CA CYS A 27 2.53 -2.38 8.63
C CYS A 27 1.98 -2.63 10.05
N PRO A 28 0.69 -2.37 10.31
CA PRO A 28 0.11 -2.55 11.65
C PRO A 28 -0.11 -4.03 12.01
N TYR A 29 0.02 -4.93 11.03
CA TYR A 29 -0.17 -6.37 11.19
C TYR A 29 1.10 -7.06 11.68
N ARG A 30 0.94 -8.16 12.43
CA ARG A 30 2.09 -8.96 12.86
C ARG A 30 2.67 -9.73 11.67
N LEU A 31 3.99 -9.82 11.63
CA LEU A 31 4.72 -10.68 10.71
C LEU A 31 4.13 -12.11 10.75
N ASP A 32 3.94 -12.68 9.56
CA ASP A 32 3.39 -14.03 9.30
C ASP A 32 1.88 -14.23 9.57
N THR A 33 1.09 -13.17 9.78
CA THR A 33 -0.37 -13.27 9.70
C THR A 33 -0.86 -13.23 8.25
N PRO A 34 -2.01 -13.83 7.93
CA PRO A 34 -2.59 -13.72 6.60
C PRO A 34 -2.91 -12.25 6.25
N GLU A 35 -3.30 -11.44 7.22
CA GLU A 35 -3.50 -10.00 7.02
C GLU A 35 -2.20 -9.27 6.63
N TYR A 36 -1.05 -9.62 7.23
CA TYR A 36 0.24 -9.03 6.85
C TYR A 36 0.62 -9.37 5.40
N ARG A 37 0.37 -10.62 4.98
CA ARG A 37 0.59 -11.03 3.58
C ARG A 37 -0.30 -10.24 2.62
N ALA A 38 -1.59 -10.18 2.90
CA ALA A 38 -2.55 -9.44 2.09
C ALA A 38 -2.21 -7.94 2.00
N TRP A 39 -1.80 -7.32 3.11
CA TRP A 39 -1.35 -5.93 3.15
C TRP A 39 -0.08 -5.70 2.33
N MET A 40 0.91 -6.59 2.44
CA MET A 40 2.11 -6.51 1.62
C MET A 40 1.80 -6.65 0.13
N GLU A 41 0.92 -7.58 -0.26
CA GLU A 41 0.52 -7.77 -1.66
C GLU A 41 -0.09 -6.49 -2.24
N GLY A 42 -1.05 -5.87 -1.56
CA GLY A 42 -1.67 -4.63 -2.05
C GLY A 42 -0.71 -3.43 -2.08
N TRP A 43 0.25 -3.38 -1.15
CA TRP A 43 1.29 -2.34 -1.14
C TRP A 43 2.26 -2.50 -2.30
N ASP A 44 2.68 -3.73 -2.59
CA ASP A 44 3.58 -4.08 -3.70
C ASP A 44 2.93 -3.76 -5.05
N GLU A 45 1.68 -4.17 -5.26
CA GLU A 45 0.92 -3.84 -6.48
C GLU A 45 0.80 -2.33 -6.68
N ALA A 46 0.57 -1.58 -5.60
CA ALA A 46 0.50 -0.12 -5.65
C ALA A 46 1.85 0.52 -5.99
N GLU A 47 2.95 -0.02 -5.46
CA GLU A 47 4.30 0.45 -5.76
C GLU A 47 4.65 0.19 -7.23
N GLU A 48 4.35 -1.00 -7.74
CA GLU A 48 4.56 -1.34 -9.15
C GLU A 48 3.76 -0.41 -10.08
N VAL A 49 2.49 -0.13 -9.75
CA VAL A 49 1.66 0.81 -10.51
C VAL A 49 2.20 2.25 -10.43
N LYS A 50 2.70 2.69 -9.27
CA LYS A 50 3.32 4.01 -9.10
C LYS A 50 4.61 4.16 -9.91
N VAL A 51 5.44 3.11 -9.95
CA VAL A 51 6.67 3.10 -10.76
C VAL A 51 6.32 3.19 -12.24
N VAL A 52 5.30 2.46 -12.71
CA VAL A 52 4.86 2.49 -14.10
C VAL A 52 4.13 3.80 -14.47
N GLY A 53 3.51 4.50 -13.51
CA GLY A 53 2.86 5.78 -13.71
C GLY A 53 3.77 7.02 -13.58
N GLY A 54 5.05 6.81 -13.28
CA GLY A 54 6.01 7.87 -12.92
C GLY A 54 7.14 8.12 -13.93
N GLU A 55 7.05 7.58 -15.15
CA GLU A 55 8.04 7.79 -16.21
C GLU A 55 7.45 8.54 -17.42
N GLU A 56 6.77 9.68 -17.21
CA GLU A 56 6.47 10.63 -18.31
C GLU A 56 6.53 12.08 -17.79
N GLU A 57 7.66 12.53 -17.24
CA GLU A 57 7.97 13.96 -17.25
C GLU A 57 9.42 14.18 -17.69
N GLY A 58 9.58 14.54 -18.98
CA GLY A 58 10.64 15.42 -19.46
C GLY A 58 11.79 14.77 -20.24
N GLU A 59 11.65 14.74 -21.57
CA GLU A 59 12.79 15.06 -22.46
C GLU A 59 12.27 15.68 -23.77
N GLU A 60 12.21 17.02 -23.81
CA GLU A 60 12.12 17.82 -25.03
C GLU A 60 13.53 18.30 -25.43
N PRO A 61 13.94 18.11 -26.69
CA PRO A 61 14.83 19.07 -27.37
C PRO A 61 14.17 19.76 -28.58
#